data_AF-A0A968TRI8-F1
#
_entry.id   AF-A0A968TRI8-F1
#
_cell.length_a   1.000
_cell.length_b   1.000
_cell.length_c   1.000
_cell.angle_alpha   90.00
_cell.angle_beta   90.00
_cell.angle_gamma   90.00
#
_symmetry.space_group_name_H-M   'P 1'
#
loop_
_entity.id
_entity.type
_entity.pdbx_description
1 polymer ?
#
loop_
_entity_poly.entity_id
_entity_poly.type
_entity_poly.pdbx_seq_one_letter_code
_entity_poly.pdbx_strand_id
1 'polypeptide(L)'
;MQQETPTKRRSYWHSITTTGPGKQWAGRLILISLFLLPLMAFLAIKLLFDSVDMVTSMTDSEGATLLIHQLRTVGFLFLSVILMLCLLAAYFLFFISVRIFGPQVAVLRFIEQLRSGNYEAFRPLRKDDELKEIMDALQKLAADLRERQGRRGQ
;
A
#
# COMPACT_ATOMS: atom_id res chain seq x y z
N MET A 1 34.71 -40.94 -12.75
CA MET A 1 34.52 -39.52 -13.09
C MET A 1 33.11 -39.36 -13.65
N GLN A 2 32.15 -39.02 -12.81
CA GLN A 2 30.75 -38.79 -13.20
C GLN A 2 30.53 -37.29 -13.35
N GLN A 3 30.16 -36.86 -14.55
CA GLN A 3 29.78 -35.49 -14.85
C GLN A 3 28.33 -35.27 -14.40
N GLU A 4 28.14 -34.48 -13.34
CA GLU A 4 26.80 -34.04 -12.93
C GLU A 4 26.27 -33.00 -13.92
N THR A 5 25.15 -33.33 -14.55
CA THR A 5 24.46 -32.46 -15.51
C THR A 5 23.78 -31.29 -14.80
N PRO A 6 23.83 -30.06 -15.36
CA PRO A 6 23.23 -28.89 -14.75
C PRO A 6 21.71 -29.01 -14.67
N THR A 7 21.20 -28.94 -13.44
CA THR A 7 19.78 -28.96 -13.13
C THR A 7 19.09 -27.77 -13.79
N LYS A 8 18.18 -28.10 -14.72
CA LYS A 8 17.30 -27.18 -15.43
C LYS A 8 16.39 -26.49 -14.42
N ARG A 9 16.86 -25.37 -13.87
CA ARG A 9 16.17 -24.55 -12.86
C ARG A 9 14.92 -23.96 -13.50
N ARG A 10 13.80 -24.69 -13.34
CA ARG A 10 12.45 -24.37 -13.80
C ARG A 10 12.16 -22.89 -13.56
N SER A 11 12.06 -22.16 -14.66
CA SER A 11 11.62 -20.78 -14.76
C SER A 11 10.14 -20.67 -14.37
N TYR A 12 9.86 -20.59 -13.07
CA TYR A 12 8.55 -20.30 -12.46
C TYR A 12 8.32 -18.80 -12.29
N TRP A 13 8.75 -17.96 -13.24
CA TRP A 13 8.66 -16.50 -13.09
C TRP A 13 8.04 -15.74 -14.26
N HIS A 14 7.57 -16.45 -15.30
CA HIS A 14 6.75 -15.81 -16.32
C HIS A 14 5.30 -15.71 -15.83
N SER A 15 4.90 -14.52 -15.37
CA SER A 15 3.57 -13.89 -15.59
C SER A 15 2.90 -13.20 -14.38
N ILE A 16 3.64 -12.46 -13.53
CA ILE A 16 3.00 -11.41 -12.68
C ILE A 16 3.52 -10.01 -13.03
N THR A 17 3.93 -9.82 -14.28
CA THR A 17 4.26 -8.51 -14.85
C THR A 17 3.39 -8.26 -16.07
N THR A 18 2.07 -8.21 -15.87
CA THR A 18 1.23 -7.35 -16.69
C THR A 18 1.14 -6.02 -15.95
N THR A 19 1.90 -5.04 -16.44
CA THR A 19 1.62 -3.62 -16.21
C THR A 19 0.29 -3.29 -16.90
N GLY A 20 -0.81 -3.74 -16.31
CA GLY A 20 -2.15 -3.46 -16.79
C GLY A 20 -2.64 -2.08 -16.32
N PRO A 21 -3.69 -1.52 -16.96
CA PRO A 21 -4.32 -0.25 -16.59
C PRO A 21 -4.86 -0.14 -15.14
N GLY A 22 -4.69 -1.20 -14.32
CA GLY A 22 -5.10 -1.27 -12.92
C GLY A 22 -4.35 -0.35 -11.96
N LYS A 23 -3.14 0.15 -12.28
CA LYS A 23 -2.39 1.07 -11.39
C LYS A 23 -3.09 2.42 -11.20
N GLN A 24 -3.89 2.88 -12.16
CA GLN A 24 -4.64 4.14 -12.03
C GLN A 24 -5.89 4.01 -11.15
N TRP A 25 -6.43 2.80 -11.01
CA TRP A 25 -7.66 2.57 -10.26
C TRP A 25 -7.47 2.75 -8.76
N ALA A 26 -6.32 2.33 -8.22
CA ALA A 26 -6.01 2.53 -6.80
C ALA A 26 -6.01 4.02 -6.39
N GLY A 27 -5.37 4.88 -7.19
CA GLY A 27 -5.36 6.33 -6.94
C GLY A 27 -6.76 6.94 -7.04
N ARG A 28 -7.58 6.49 -8.00
CA ARG A 28 -8.97 6.94 -8.14
C ARG A 28 -9.84 6.53 -6.94
N LEU A 29 -9.65 5.32 -6.40
CA LEU A 29 -10.37 4.85 -5.21
C LEU A 29 -10.01 5.67 -3.97
N ILE A 30 -8.74 6.08 -3.83
CA ILE A 30 -8.29 6.96 -2.75
C ILE A 30 -8.94 8.35 -2.86
N LEU A 31 -8.97 8.93 -4.07
CA LEU A 31 -9.61 10.22 -4.27
C LEU A 31 -11.12 10.16 -4.00
N ILE A 32 -11.77 9.06 -4.41
CA ILE A 32 -13.19 8.82 -4.14
C ILE A 32 -13.44 8.66 -2.64
N SER A 33 -12.63 7.89 -1.92
CA SER A 33 -12.81 7.70 -0.47
C SER A 33 -12.53 8.99 0.31
N LEU A 34 -11.54 9.78 -0.12
CA LEU A 34 -11.23 11.09 0.44
C LEU A 34 -12.40 12.07 0.27
N PHE A 35 -13.15 11.99 -0.83
CA PHE A 35 -14.33 12.82 -1.08
C PHE A 35 -15.60 12.30 -0.37
N LEU A 36 -15.73 10.98 -0.22
CA LEU A 36 -16.86 10.34 0.46
C LEU A 36 -16.86 10.59 1.97
N LEU A 37 -15.70 10.63 2.62
CA LEU A 37 -15.58 10.90 4.06
C LEU A 37 -16.21 12.24 4.50
N PRO A 38 -15.84 13.40 3.92
CA PRO A 38 -16.44 14.67 4.30
C PRO A 38 -17.92 14.75 3.92
N LEU A 39 -18.34 14.13 2.81
CA LEU A 39 -19.75 14.03 2.44
C LEU A 39 -20.57 13.27 3.50
N MET A 40 -20.05 12.11 3.95
CA MET A 40 -20.70 11.32 4.99
C MET A 40 -20.70 12.05 6.34
N ALA A 41 -19.62 12.74 6.69
CA ALA A 41 -19.56 13.56 7.90
C ALA A 41 -20.58 14.72 7.84
N PHE A 42 -20.69 15.39 6.69
CA PHE A 42 -21.69 16.43 6.46
C PHE A 42 -23.11 15.91 6.62
N LEU A 43 -23.43 14.75 6.02
CA LEU A 43 -24.74 14.11 6.19
C LEU A 43 -25.03 13.75 7.65
N ALA A 44 -24.04 13.24 8.39
CA ALA A 44 -24.16 12.94 9.81
C ALA A 44 -24.48 14.19 10.64
N ILE A 45 -23.76 15.28 10.38
CA ILE A 45 -23.97 16.58 11.03
C ILE A 45 -25.36 17.12 10.74
N LYS A 46 -25.79 17.10 9.47
CA LYS A 46 -27.12 17.54 9.06
C LYS A 46 -28.22 16.74 9.76
N LEU A 47 -28.07 15.42 9.85
CA LEU A 47 -29.02 14.55 10.55
C LEU A 47 -29.07 14.85 12.06
N LEU A 48 -27.93 15.18 12.67
CA LEU A 48 -27.86 15.59 14.07
C LEU A 48 -28.59 16.90 14.33
N PHE A 49 -28.40 17.91 13.49
CA PHE A 49 -29.12 19.19 13.61
C PHE A 49 -30.63 19.00 13.43
N ASP A 50 -31.07 18.25 12.42
CA ASP A 50 -32.49 17.90 12.24
C ASP A 50 -33.06 17.19 13.47
N SER A 51 -32.26 16.34 14.13
CA SER A 51 -32.66 15.64 15.35
C SER A 51 -32.86 16.60 16.51
N VAL A 52 -31.94 17.55 16.71
CA VAL A 52 -32.03 18.56 17.78
C VAL A 52 -33.25 19.44 17.59
N ASP A 53 -33.49 19.93 16.37
CA ASP A 53 -34.66 20.76 16.05
C ASP A 53 -35.96 20.01 16.36
N MET A 54 -36.02 18.73 16.01
CA MET A 54 -37.18 17.89 16.28
C MET A 54 -37.44 17.71 17.78
N VAL A 55 -36.40 17.49 18.60
CA VAL A 55 -36.54 17.41 20.07
C VAL A 55 -37.11 18.69 20.64
N THR A 56 -36.63 19.85 20.18
CA THR A 56 -37.09 21.15 20.71
C THR A 56 -38.54 21.49 20.34
N SER A 57 -39.04 20.88 19.26
CA SER A 57 -40.40 21.13 18.75
C SER A 57 -41.49 20.24 19.35
N MET A 58 -41.14 19.15 20.04
CA MET A 58 -42.12 18.15 20.50
C MET A 58 -42.32 18.18 22.03
N THR A 59 -43.57 18.39 22.46
CA THR A 59 -44.00 18.37 23.88
C THR A 59 -44.74 17.07 24.26
N ASP A 60 -45.03 16.19 23.30
CA ASP A 60 -45.87 14.99 23.48
C ASP A 60 -45.11 13.65 23.35
N SER A 61 -45.72 12.57 23.88
CA SER A 61 -45.13 11.23 23.96
C SER A 61 -44.83 10.56 22.61
N GLU A 62 -45.50 10.99 21.53
CA GLU A 62 -45.17 10.55 20.16
C GLU A 62 -43.78 11.01 19.72
N GLY A 63 -43.26 12.11 20.28
CA GLY A 63 -41.92 12.59 19.95
C GLY A 63 -40.82 11.64 20.39
N ALA A 64 -41.02 10.89 21.48
CA ALA A 64 -40.03 9.97 22.01
C ALA A 64 -39.71 8.82 21.04
N THR A 65 -40.71 8.27 20.36
CA THR A 65 -40.51 7.15 19.42
C THR A 65 -39.78 7.60 18.15
N LEU A 66 -40.09 8.80 17.68
CA LEU A 66 -39.46 9.40 16.51
C LEU A 66 -37.99 9.76 16.79
N LEU A 67 -37.70 10.24 18.00
CA LEU A 67 -36.35 10.52 18.50
C LEU A 67 -35.48 9.26 18.54
N ILE A 68 -36.02 8.15 19.08
CA ILE A 68 -35.30 6.87 19.16
C ILE A 68 -34.95 6.35 17.75
N HIS A 69 -35.86 6.49 16.78
CA HIS A 69 -35.59 6.08 15.40
C HIS A 69 -34.48 6.93 14.75
N GLN A 70 -34.47 8.24 14.99
CA GLN A 70 -33.43 9.13 14.46
C GLN A 70 -32.07 8.86 15.11
N LEU A 71 -31.99 8.72 16.43
CA LEU A 71 -30.75 8.36 17.12
C LEU A 71 -30.16 7.04 16.62
N ARG A 72 -31.02 6.03 16.37
CA ARG A 72 -30.59 4.76 15.78
C ARG A 72 -30.00 4.96 14.38
N THR A 73 -30.60 5.83 13.58
CA THR A 73 -30.13 6.15 12.23
C THR A 73 -28.77 6.86 12.27
N VAL A 74 -28.60 7.86 13.13
CA VAL A 74 -27.29 8.51 13.36
C VAL A 74 -26.25 7.48 13.80
N GLY A 75 -26.59 6.59 14.73
CA GLY A 75 -25.70 5.56 15.23
C GLY A 75 -25.20 4.61 14.13
N PHE A 76 -26.09 4.14 13.25
CA PHE A 76 -25.69 3.32 12.11
C PHE A 76 -24.83 4.07 11.10
N LEU A 77 -25.13 5.34 10.84
CA LEU A 77 -24.34 6.18 9.94
C LEU A 77 -22.92 6.35 10.52
N PHE A 78 -22.79 6.66 11.80
CA PHE A 78 -21.50 6.77 12.47
C PHE A 78 -20.68 5.46 12.42
N LEU A 79 -21.34 4.33 12.69
CA LEU A 79 -20.72 3.00 12.58
C LEU A 79 -20.23 2.73 11.14
N SER A 80 -21.01 3.11 10.12
CA SER A 80 -20.63 2.93 8.72
C SER A 80 -19.38 3.74 8.35
N VAL A 81 -19.26 4.97 8.86
CA VAL A 81 -18.10 5.84 8.62
C VAL A 81 -16.83 5.26 9.27
N ILE A 82 -16.93 4.78 10.51
CA ILE A 82 -15.81 4.10 11.18
C ILE A 82 -15.38 2.87 10.41
N LEU A 83 -16.33 2.02 10.01
CA LEU A 83 -16.03 0.80 9.26
C LEU A 83 -15.36 1.11 7.92
N MET A 84 -15.83 2.12 7.20
CA MET A 84 -15.22 2.60 5.96
C MET A 84 -13.79 3.11 6.19
N LEU A 85 -13.55 3.85 7.27
CA LEU A 85 -12.22 4.35 7.62
C LEU A 85 -11.25 3.20 7.98
N CYS A 86 -11.72 2.21 8.74
CA CYS A 86 -10.95 0.99 9.05
C CYS A 86 -10.55 0.23 7.78
N LEU A 87 -11.49 0.05 6.83
CA LEU A 87 -11.21 -0.61 5.55
C LEU A 87 -10.20 0.18 4.72
N LEU A 88 -10.32 1.51 4.70
CA LEU A 88 -9.38 2.37 4.00
C LEU A 88 -7.97 2.27 4.61
N ALA A 89 -7.87 2.32 5.93
CA ALA A 89 -6.59 2.18 6.64
C ALA A 89 -5.95 0.80 6.39
N ALA A 90 -6.72 -0.28 6.46
CA ALA A 90 -6.25 -1.63 6.15
C ALA A 90 -5.76 -1.74 4.69
N TYR A 91 -6.47 -1.14 3.74
CA TYR A 91 -6.06 -1.09 2.34
C TYR A 91 -4.72 -0.36 2.16
N PHE A 92 -4.54 0.80 2.80
CA PHE A 92 -3.28 1.54 2.73
C PHE A 92 -2.12 0.77 3.36
N LEU A 93 -2.32 0.20 4.55
CA LEU A 93 -1.30 -0.61 5.22
C LEU A 93 -0.89 -1.80 4.35
N PHE A 94 -1.86 -2.48 3.74
CA PHE A 94 -1.59 -3.59 2.83
C PHE A 94 -0.80 -3.12 1.59
N PHE A 95 -1.23 -2.03 0.96
CA PHE A 95 -0.57 -1.49 -0.24
C PHE A 95 0.88 -1.06 0.04
N ILE A 96 1.09 -0.34 1.14
CA ILE A 96 2.42 0.10 1.58
C ILE A 96 3.30 -1.12 1.88
N SER A 97 2.77 -2.10 2.61
CA SER A 97 3.50 -3.33 2.93
C SER A 97 3.98 -4.04 1.67
N VAL A 98 3.07 -4.33 0.72
CA VAL A 98 3.44 -5.06 -0.51
C VAL A 98 4.45 -4.27 -1.36
N ARG A 99 4.32 -2.95 -1.43
CA ARG A 99 5.20 -2.12 -2.26
C ARG A 99 6.60 -1.95 -1.66
N ILE A 100 6.73 -1.95 -0.33
CA ILE A 100 8.03 -1.74 0.34
C ILE A 100 8.78 -3.06 0.56
N PHE A 101 8.10 -4.12 1.01
CA PHE A 101 8.77 -5.36 1.39
C PHE A 101 9.43 -6.08 0.21
N GLY A 102 8.84 -6.02 -0.99
CA GLY A 102 9.41 -6.67 -2.19
C GLY A 102 10.79 -6.12 -2.57
N PRO A 103 10.90 -4.81 -2.83
CA PRO A 103 12.17 -4.13 -3.10
C PRO A 103 13.24 -4.33 -2.03
N GLN A 104 12.84 -4.31 -0.76
CA GLN A 104 13.78 -4.43 0.37
C GLN A 104 14.55 -5.76 0.34
N VAL A 105 13.87 -6.87 0.05
CA VAL A 105 14.52 -8.19 -0.04
C VAL A 105 15.53 -8.24 -1.19
N ALA A 106 15.25 -7.58 -2.32
CA ALA A 106 16.17 -7.50 -3.44
C ALA A 106 17.43 -6.69 -3.09
N VAL A 107 17.27 -5.55 -2.40
CA VAL A 107 18.39 -4.73 -1.91
C VAL A 107 19.26 -5.50 -0.93
N LEU A 108 18.66 -6.16 0.07
CA LEU A 108 19.39 -6.95 1.06
C LEU A 108 20.19 -8.09 0.42
N ARG A 109 19.60 -8.81 -0.55
CA ARG A 109 20.30 -9.86 -1.29
C ARG A 109 21.48 -9.30 -2.09
N PHE A 110 21.34 -8.12 -2.68
CA PHE A 110 22.44 -7.52 -3.43
C PHE A 110 23.58 -7.10 -2.50
N ILE A 111 23.28 -6.51 -1.34
CA ILE A 111 24.28 -6.20 -0.30
C ILE A 111 25.04 -7.46 0.13
N GLU A 112 24.35 -8.57 0.35
CA GLU A 112 25.00 -9.84 0.72
C GLU A 112 25.90 -10.41 -0.40
N GLN A 113 25.53 -10.19 -1.67
CA GLN A 113 26.40 -10.53 -2.81
C GLN A 113 27.65 -9.64 -2.86
N LEU A 114 27.51 -8.33 -2.65
CA LEU A 114 28.65 -7.43 -2.57
C LEU A 114 29.60 -7.81 -1.43
N ARG A 115 29.04 -8.21 -0.28
CA ARG A 115 29.81 -8.69 0.87
C ARG A 115 30.58 -9.97 0.57
N SER A 116 30.03 -10.87 -0.24
CA SER A 116 30.71 -12.11 -0.64
C SER A 116 31.71 -11.93 -1.80
N GLY A 117 31.97 -10.69 -2.23
CA GLY A 117 32.89 -10.38 -3.32
C GLY A 117 32.31 -10.63 -4.71
N ASN A 118 30.99 -10.88 -4.80
CA ASN A 118 30.31 -11.01 -6.07
C ASN A 118 29.77 -9.64 -6.52
N TYR A 119 30.48 -9.03 -7.47
CA TYR A 119 30.16 -7.72 -8.04
C TYR A 119 29.44 -7.80 -9.39
N GLU A 120 28.89 -8.96 -9.75
CA GLU A 120 28.14 -9.13 -10.99
C GLU A 120 26.87 -8.28 -11.01
N ALA A 121 26.42 -7.94 -12.22
CA ALA A 121 25.28 -7.06 -12.42
C ALA A 121 23.99 -7.68 -11.83
N PHE A 122 23.39 -6.98 -10.87
CA PHE A 122 22.12 -7.38 -10.27
C PHE A 122 20.92 -6.90 -11.09
N ARG A 123 19.80 -7.62 -10.99
CA ARG A 123 18.56 -7.22 -11.67
C ARG A 123 18.11 -5.83 -11.16
N PRO A 124 17.90 -4.84 -12.04
CA PRO A 124 17.42 -3.53 -11.62
C PRO A 124 16.00 -3.62 -11.04
N LEU A 125 15.71 -2.76 -10.06
CA LEU A 125 14.37 -2.55 -9.53
C LEU A 125 13.45 -1.91 -10.58
N ARG A 126 12.14 -1.94 -10.33
CA ARG A 126 11.17 -1.29 -11.23
C ARG A 126 11.40 0.22 -11.19
N LYS A 127 11.09 0.90 -12.29
CA LYS A 127 11.31 2.35 -12.43
C LYS A 127 10.63 3.20 -11.35
N ASP A 128 9.50 2.71 -10.81
CA ASP A 128 8.67 3.41 -9.82
C ASP A 128 8.84 2.86 -8.39
N ASP A 129 9.85 2.01 -8.14
CA ASP A 129 10.10 1.53 -6.78
C ASP A 129 10.84 2.60 -5.98
N GLU A 130 10.38 2.88 -4.75
CA GLU A 130 10.93 3.92 -3.87
C GLU A 130 12.43 3.68 -3.57
N LEU A 131 12.87 2.42 -3.54
CA LEU A 131 14.26 2.04 -3.24
C LEU A 131 15.18 2.05 -4.48
N LYS A 132 14.70 2.53 -5.62
CA LYS A 132 15.49 2.53 -6.86
C LYS A 132 16.77 3.34 -6.73
N GLU A 133 16.71 4.52 -6.13
CA GLU A 133 17.90 5.37 -5.94
C GLU A 133 18.99 4.65 -5.12
N ILE A 134 18.58 3.92 -4.08
CA ILE A 134 19.50 3.10 -3.26
C ILE A 134 20.11 1.98 -4.11
N MET A 135 19.32 1.31 -4.94
CA MET A 135 19.85 0.26 -5.83
C MET A 135 20.82 0.83 -6.87
N ASP A 136 20.51 1.98 -7.47
CA ASP A 136 21.38 2.63 -8.44
C ASP A 136 22.72 3.02 -7.78
N ALA A 137 22.69 3.48 -6.52
CA ALA A 137 23.91 3.73 -5.73
C ALA A 137 24.69 2.44 -5.44
N LEU A 138 24.02 1.34 -5.09
CA LEU A 138 24.66 0.05 -4.87
C LEU A 138 25.29 -0.52 -6.15
N GLN A 139 24.66 -0.32 -7.31
CA GLN A 139 25.23 -0.74 -8.59
C GLN A 139 26.50 0.03 -8.94
N LYS A 140 26.53 1.34 -8.68
CA LYS A 140 27.76 2.15 -8.82
C LYS A 140 28.86 1.65 -7.89
N LEU A 141 28.51 1.40 -6.61
CA LEU A 141 29.46 0.84 -5.65
C LEU A 141 30.02 -0.52 -6.10
N ALA A 142 29.18 -1.39 -6.66
CA ALA A 142 29.60 -2.67 -7.21
C ALA A 142 30.64 -2.51 -8.33
N ALA A 143 30.41 -1.55 -9.24
CA ALA A 143 31.33 -1.23 -10.33
C ALA A 143 32.68 -0.73 -9.79
N ASP A 144 32.66 0.20 -8.83
CA ASP A 144 33.89 0.73 -8.20
C ASP A 144 34.69 -0.35 -7.48
N LEU A 145 34.02 -1.26 -6.77
CA LEU A 145 34.67 -2.37 -6.06
C LEU A 145 35.30 -3.37 -7.04
N ARG A 146 34.59 -3.69 -8.14
CA ARG A 146 35.09 -4.56 -9.20
C ARG A 146 36.36 -4.00 -9.83
N GLU A 147 36.39 -2.71 -10.12
CA GLU A 147 37.57 -2.03 -10.68
C GLU A 147 38.76 -2.11 -9.71
N ARG A 148 38.53 -1.85 -8.41
CA ARG A 148 39.58 -1.92 -7.37
C ARG A 148 40.14 -3.34 -7.20
N GLN A 149 39.30 -4.37 -7.27
CA GLN A 149 39.76 -5.76 -7.19
C GLN A 149 40.63 -6.12 -8.40
N GLY A 150 40.25 -5.69 -9.61
CA GLY A 150 41.04 -5.90 -10.82
C GLY A 150 42.44 -5.27 -10.74
N ARG A 151 42.57 -4.09 -10.13
CA ARG A 151 43.86 -3.41 -9.92
C ARG A 151 44.78 -4.09 -8.90
N ARG A 152 44.23 -4.81 -7.91
CA ARG A 152 45.03 -5.50 -6.87
C ARG A 152 45.49 -6.91 -7.29
N GLY A 153 44.91 -7.46 -8.35
CA GLY A 153 45.26 -8.77 -8.88
C GLY A 153 46.36 -8.74 -9.96
N GLN A 154 46.91 -7.57 -10.27
CA GLN A 154 48.10 -7.37 -11.12
C GLN A 154 49.32 -7.15 -10.23
#